data_AF-A0A3P7JG17-F1
#
_entry.id   AF-A0A3P7JG17-F1
#
_cell.length_a   1.000
_cell.length_b   1.000
_cell.length_c   1.000
_cell.angle_alpha   90.00
_cell.angle_beta   90.00
_cell.angle_gamma   90.00
#
_symmetry.space_group_name_H-M   'P 1'
#
loop_
_entity.id
_entity.type
_entity.pdbx_description
1 polymer ?
#
loop_
_entity_poly.entity_id
_entity_poly.type
_entity_poly.pdbx_seq_one_letter_code
_entity_poly.pdbx_strand_id
1 'polypeptide(L)'
;MLKMAAQGWWDELKTNGVGPSNTLTEELWDRPNKQIGHYTQMAWETSYKLGCGVVNCASMTLVVCQYGPAGNYFNEPIYTIGDPCTSNAGCPSGNTCSVSEGLCVVP
;
A
#
# COMPACT_ATOMS: atom_id res chain seq x y z
N MET A 1 14.28 -13.06 -1.39
CA MET A 1 13.15 -13.24 -0.44
C MET A 1 12.29 -11.98 -0.32
N LEU A 2 12.84 -10.80 0.05
CA LEU A 2 12.05 -9.55 0.15
C LEU A 2 11.22 -9.23 -1.10
N LYS A 3 11.83 -9.28 -2.30
CA LYS A 3 11.10 -9.06 -3.57
C LYS A 3 9.92 -10.04 -3.77
N MET A 4 10.08 -11.30 -3.37
CA MET A 4 9.01 -12.30 -3.51
C MET A 4 7.87 -12.04 -2.52
N ALA A 5 8.19 -11.65 -1.28
CA ALA A 5 7.19 -11.25 -0.30
C ALA A 5 6.42 -10.02 -0.77
N ALA A 6 7.13 -8.97 -1.18
CA ALA A 6 6.51 -7.75 -1.71
C ALA A 6 5.62 -8.01 -2.92
N GLN A 7 6.07 -8.85 -3.87
CA GLN A 7 5.25 -9.21 -5.02
C GLN A 7 4.01 -10.01 -4.60
N GLY A 8 4.15 -10.97 -3.68
CA GLY A 8 3.03 -11.77 -3.19
C GLY A 8 1.96 -10.92 -2.49
N TRP A 9 2.38 -9.96 -1.67
CA TRP A 9 1.50 -8.99 -1.03
C TRP A 9 0.80 -8.07 -2.06
N TRP A 10 1.54 -7.56 -3.04
CA TRP A 10 0.98 -6.71 -4.09
C TRP A 10 0.00 -7.45 -4.99
N ASP A 11 0.27 -8.73 -5.24
CA ASP A 11 -0.51 -9.60 -6.11
C ASP A 11 -1.93 -9.89 -5.57
N GLU A 12 -2.23 -9.55 -4.32
CA GLU A 12 -3.60 -9.64 -3.79
C GLU A 12 -4.59 -8.82 -4.63
N LEU A 13 -4.18 -7.65 -5.16
CA LEU A 13 -5.04 -6.84 -6.02
C LEU A 13 -5.46 -7.61 -7.27
N LYS A 14 -4.50 -8.18 -8.00
CA LYS A 14 -4.81 -8.87 -9.27
C LYS A 14 -5.64 -10.15 -9.04
N THR A 15 -5.47 -10.80 -7.89
CA THR A 15 -6.13 -12.07 -7.58
C THR A 15 -7.51 -11.86 -6.97
N ASN A 16 -7.66 -10.90 -6.06
CA ASN A 16 -8.87 -10.73 -5.25
C ASN A 16 -9.66 -9.47 -5.63
N GLY A 17 -9.00 -8.41 -6.09
CA GLY A 17 -9.63 -7.15 -6.45
C GLY A 17 -10.15 -6.34 -5.26
N VAL A 18 -10.24 -5.02 -5.43
CA VAL A 18 -10.87 -4.08 -4.47
C VAL A 18 -12.18 -3.54 -5.05
N GLY A 19 -12.21 -3.23 -6.35
CA GLY A 19 -13.35 -2.61 -7.01
C GLY A 19 -13.12 -1.11 -7.27
N PRO A 20 -14.01 -0.47 -8.04
CA PRO A 20 -13.79 0.87 -8.57
C PRO A 20 -13.88 1.99 -7.52
N SER A 21 -14.51 1.76 -6.37
CA SER A 21 -14.58 2.74 -5.29
C SER A 21 -13.25 2.96 -4.58
N ASN A 22 -12.30 2.02 -4.73
CA ASN A 22 -11.01 2.02 -4.04
C ASN A 22 -11.11 2.12 -2.51
N THR A 23 -12.23 1.70 -1.92
CA THR A 23 -12.49 1.77 -0.47
C THR A 23 -12.25 0.41 0.17
N LEU A 24 -11.53 0.38 1.30
CA LEU A 24 -11.37 -0.84 2.10
C LEU A 24 -12.60 -1.04 3.00
N THR A 25 -13.53 -1.90 2.59
CA THR A 25 -14.73 -2.23 3.37
C THR A 25 -14.55 -3.52 4.18
N GLU A 26 -15.34 -3.69 5.24
CA GLU A 26 -15.43 -4.96 5.98
C GLU A 26 -15.83 -6.12 5.05
N GLU A 27 -16.77 -5.88 4.13
CA GLU A 27 -17.18 -6.87 3.13
C GLU A 27 -16.03 -7.36 2.25
N LEU A 28 -15.09 -6.48 1.88
CA LEU A 28 -13.90 -6.87 1.11
C LEU A 28 -12.90 -7.66 1.96
N TRP A 29 -12.78 -7.31 3.23
CA TRP A 29 -11.90 -7.93 4.21
C TRP A 29 -12.35 -9.35 4.57
N ASP A 30 -13.66 -9.55 4.73
CA ASP A 30 -14.25 -10.82 5.20
C ASP A 30 -14.52 -11.83 4.06
N ARG A 31 -14.06 -11.55 2.84
CA ARG A 31 -14.27 -12.47 1.71
C ARG A 31 -13.57 -13.81 1.98
N PRO A 32 -14.28 -14.94 1.84
CA PRO A 32 -13.72 -16.24 2.17
C PRO A 32 -12.53 -16.56 1.26
N ASN A 33 -11.40 -16.91 1.88
CA ASN A 33 -10.13 -17.24 1.23
C ASN A 33 -9.54 -16.10 0.36
N LYS A 34 -9.86 -14.84 0.65
CA LYS A 34 -9.34 -13.68 -0.08
C LYS A 34 -8.74 -12.65 0.87
N GLN A 35 -7.41 -12.59 0.90
CA GLN A 35 -6.70 -11.54 1.62
C GLN A 35 -6.49 -10.32 0.72
N ILE A 36 -6.60 -9.13 1.30
CA ILE A 36 -6.36 -7.87 0.58
C ILE A 36 -5.57 -6.84 1.40
N GLY A 37 -5.42 -7.10 2.70
CA GLY A 37 -4.83 -6.16 3.66
C GLY A 37 -3.35 -5.88 3.43
N HIS A 38 -2.61 -6.77 2.76
CA HIS A 38 -1.21 -6.53 2.45
C HIS A 38 -1.08 -5.57 1.27
N TYR A 39 -1.84 -5.78 0.20
CA TYR A 39 -1.92 -4.85 -0.93
C TYR A 39 -2.38 -3.46 -0.48
N THR A 40 -3.48 -3.38 0.28
CA THR A 40 -4.02 -2.08 0.70
C THR A 40 -3.01 -1.29 1.53
N GLN A 41 -2.24 -1.94 2.40
CA GLN A 41 -1.20 -1.27 3.17
C GLN A 41 -0.02 -0.80 2.28
N MET A 42 0.38 -1.60 1.27
CA MET A 42 1.42 -1.20 0.33
C MET A 42 1.01 0.00 -0.53
N ALA A 43 -0.28 0.12 -0.86
CA ALA A 43 -0.84 1.17 -1.70
C ALA A 43 -1.44 2.35 -0.90
N TRP A 44 -1.33 2.34 0.43
CA TRP A 44 -1.99 3.31 1.30
C TRP A 44 -1.38 4.70 1.15
N GLU A 45 -2.15 5.69 0.69
CA GLU A 45 -1.59 6.99 0.25
C GLU A 45 -0.85 7.76 1.35
N THR A 46 -1.29 7.62 2.60
CA THR A 46 -0.71 8.36 3.73
C THR A 46 0.45 7.62 4.39
N SER A 47 0.75 6.37 3.99
CA SER A 47 1.88 5.59 4.50
C SER A 47 3.15 5.90 3.70
N TYR A 48 4.04 6.72 4.26
CA TYR A 48 5.25 7.17 3.56
C TYR A 48 6.57 6.71 4.20
N LYS A 49 6.52 6.07 5.38
CA LYS A 49 7.68 5.45 6.05
C LYS A 49 7.58 3.93 5.95
N LEU A 50 8.68 3.31 5.56
CA LEU A 50 8.80 1.87 5.40
C LEU A 50 10.02 1.35 6.15
N GLY A 51 9.83 0.28 6.92
CA GLY A 51 10.92 -0.49 7.52
C GLY A 51 10.68 -1.98 7.35
N CYS A 52 11.65 -2.71 6.80
CA CYS A 52 11.52 -4.15 6.59
C CYS A 52 12.67 -4.92 7.25
N GLY A 53 12.33 -6.06 7.85
CA GLY A 53 13.26 -7.03 8.40
C GLY A 53 13.15 -8.36 7.65
N VAL A 54 14.30 -8.99 7.40
CA VAL A 54 14.37 -10.34 6.82
C VAL A 54 15.20 -11.21 7.75
N VAL A 55 14.61 -12.30 8.22
CA VAL A 55 15.28 -13.25 9.12
C VAL A 55 15.17 -14.65 8.54
N ASN A 56 16.30 -15.34 8.42
CA ASN A 56 16.32 -16.76 8.10
C ASN A 56 16.20 -17.56 9.39
N CYS A 57 15.04 -18.17 9.62
CA CYS A 57 14.78 -19.08 10.73
C CYS A 57 15.13 -20.52 10.32
N ALA A 58 15.12 -21.45 11.28
CA ALA A 58 15.52 -22.85 11.04
C ALA A 58 14.66 -23.56 9.96
N SER A 59 13.38 -23.21 9.81
CA SER A 59 12.43 -23.86 8.91
C SER A 59 11.85 -22.95 7.82
N MET A 60 12.11 -21.64 7.88
CA MET A 60 11.53 -20.66 6.96
C MET A 60 12.33 -19.37 6.92
N THR A 61 12.15 -18.58 5.87
CA THR A 61 12.58 -17.17 5.88
C THR A 61 11.36 -16.30 6.20
N LEU A 62 11.46 -15.52 7.28
CA LEU A 62 10.43 -14.56 7.66
C LEU A 62 10.77 -13.18 7.09
N VAL A 63 9.82 -12.56 6.41
CA VAL A 63 9.88 -11.17 5.96
C VAL A 63 8.77 -10.41 6.65
N VAL A 64 9.13 -9.31 7.31
CA VAL A 64 8.16 -8.41 7.96
C VAL A 64 8.45 -7.00 7.48
N CYS A 65 7.42 -6.28 7.06
CA CYS A 65 7.49 -4.84 6.80
C CYS A 65 6.49 -4.11 7.69
N GLN A 66 6.89 -2.97 8.21
CA GLN A 66 6.05 -2.05 8.96
C GLN A 66 5.96 -0.73 8.20
N TYR A 67 4.78 -0.11 8.28
CA TYR A 67 4.41 1.09 7.55
C TYR A 67 4.02 2.19 8.53
N GLY A 68 4.43 3.41 8.25
CA GLY A 68 4.19 4.57 9.10
C GLY A 68 3.81 5.82 8.28
N PRO A 69 2.76 6.56 8.66
CA PRO A 69 1.61 6.15 9.46
C PRO A 69 0.99 4.81 9.01
N ALA A 70 0.27 4.14 9.92
CA ALA A 70 -0.45 2.92 9.60
C ALA A 70 -1.59 3.23 8.62
N GLY A 71 -1.89 2.27 7.75
CA GLY A 71 -3.04 2.32 6.86
C GLY A 71 -4.14 1.34 7.27
N ASN A 72 -4.88 0.86 6.28
CA ASN A 72 -5.95 -0.13 6.45
C ASN A 72 -7.09 0.32 7.38
N TYR A 73 -7.44 1.60 7.34
CA TYR A 73 -8.63 2.08 8.03
C TYR A 73 -9.88 1.66 7.26
N PHE A 74 -10.83 1.02 7.96
CA PHE A 74 -12.07 0.60 7.34
C PHE A 74 -12.92 1.79 6.91
N ASN A 75 -13.58 1.63 5.77
CA ASN A 75 -14.42 2.63 5.13
C ASN A 75 -13.67 3.88 4.65
N GLU A 76 -12.33 3.81 4.59
CA GLU A 76 -11.51 4.83 3.95
C GLU A 76 -11.01 4.37 2.56
N PRO A 77 -10.80 5.31 1.63
CA PRO A 77 -10.14 4.99 0.37
C PRO A 77 -8.68 4.59 0.63
N ILE A 78 -8.18 3.61 -0.13
CA ILE A 78 -6.77 3.20 -0.09
C ILE A 78 -5.88 4.37 -0.53
N TYR A 79 -6.33 5.06 -1.58
CA TYR A 79 -5.77 6.32 -2.06
C TYR A 79 -6.87 7.17 -2.71
N THR A 80 -6.66 8.47 -2.74
CA THR A 80 -7.52 9.45 -3.40
C THR A 80 -7.47 9.23 -4.91
N ILE A 81 -8.62 8.95 -5.52
CA ILE A 81 -8.71 8.75 -6.96
C ILE A 81 -8.52 10.10 -7.68
N GLY A 82 -7.55 10.16 -8.59
CA GLY A 82 -7.26 11.35 -9.38
C GLY A 82 -6.06 11.14 -10.31
N ASP A 83 -5.71 12.20 -11.05
CA ASP A 83 -4.52 12.20 -11.88
C ASP A 83 -3.24 12.33 -11.02
N PRO A 84 -2.13 11.67 -11.41
CA PRO A 84 -0.85 11.83 -10.71
C PRO A 84 -0.36 13.28 -10.73
N CYS A 85 0.46 13.65 -9.74
CA CYS A 85 0.97 15.01 -9.65
C CYS A 85 1.85 15.35 -10.87
N THR A 86 1.67 16.55 -11.41
CA THR A 86 2.50 17.11 -12.52
C THR A 86 3.34 18.30 -12.08
N SER A 87 3.10 18.78 -10.86
CA SER A 87 3.85 19.84 -10.18
C SER A 87 3.61 19.74 -8.66
N ASN A 88 4.36 20.49 -7.86
CA ASN A 88 4.18 20.51 -6.40
C ASN A 88 2.76 20.94 -5.97
N ALA A 89 2.01 21.66 -6.82
CA ALA A 89 0.64 22.05 -6.53
C ALA A 89 -0.34 20.86 -6.49
N GLY A 90 0.03 19.72 -7.09
CA GLY A 90 -0.76 18.49 -7.06
C GLY A 90 -0.55 17.63 -5.80
N CYS A 91 0.24 18.12 -4.83
CA CYS A 91 0.55 17.39 -3.61
C CYS A 91 0.04 18.13 -2.36
N PRO A 92 -0.16 17.42 -1.23
CA PRO A 92 -0.44 18.05 0.06
C PRO A 92 0.62 19.09 0.42
N SER A 93 0.20 20.11 1.17
CA SER A 93 1.07 21.24 1.53
C SER A 93 2.35 20.77 2.23
N GLY A 94 3.49 21.27 1.78
CA GLY A 94 4.82 20.90 2.29
C GLY A 94 5.51 19.76 1.54
N ASN A 95 4.80 19.04 0.67
CA ASN A 95 5.36 17.96 -0.13
C ASN A 95 5.80 18.45 -1.52
N THR A 96 6.72 17.72 -2.15
CA THR A 96 7.15 17.96 -3.53
C THR A 96 6.65 16.84 -4.46
N CYS A 97 6.58 17.12 -5.76
CA CYS A 97 6.16 16.12 -6.74
C CYS A 97 7.36 15.55 -7.51
N SER A 98 7.50 14.21 -7.48
CA SER A 98 8.31 13.46 -8.44
C SER A 98 7.54 13.32 -9.74
N VAL A 99 7.67 14.30 -10.64
CA VAL A 99 6.87 14.36 -11.89
C VAL A 99 7.08 13.14 -12.79
N SER A 100 8.29 12.55 -12.79
CA SER A 100 8.59 11.35 -13.57
C SER A 100 7.89 10.09 -13.06
N GLU A 101 7.49 10.07 -11.78
CA GLU A 101 6.88 8.90 -11.13
C GLU A 101 5.42 9.16 -10.76
N GLY A 102 4.97 10.42 -10.75
CA GLY A 102 3.64 10.82 -10.32
C GLY A 102 3.42 10.72 -8.80
N LEU A 103 4.50 10.75 -8.01
CA LEU A 103 4.46 10.54 -6.56
C LEU A 103 4.74 11.83 -5.79
N CYS A 104 3.97 12.06 -4.72
CA CYS A 104 4.27 13.11 -3.75
C CYS A 104 5.34 12.62 -2.77
N VAL A 105 6.47 13.33 -2.73
CA VAL A 105 7.59 13.06 -1.84
C VAL A 105 7.39 13.85 -0.54
N VAL A 106 7.34 13.12 0.56
CA VAL A 106 7.29 13.68 1.92
C VAL A 106 8.73 13.90 2.41
N PRO A 107 9.05 15.08 2.99
CA PRO A 107 10.38 15.37 3.53
C PRO A 107 10.85 14.45 4.68
#